data_AF-A0AAV4G117-F1
#
_entry.id   AF-A0AAV4G117-F1
#
_cell.length_a   1.000
_cell.length_b   1.000
_cell.length_c   1.000
_cell.angle_alpha   90.00
_cell.angle_beta   90.00
_cell.angle_gamma   90.00
#
_symmetry.space_group_name_H-M   'P 1'
#
loop_
_entity.id
_entity.type
_entity.pdbx_description
1 polymer ?
#
loop_
_entity_poly.entity_id
_entity_poly.type
_entity_poly.pdbx_seq_one_letter_code
_entity_poly.pdbx_strand_id
1 'polypeptide(L)'
;MCNEAKEEWINGQCKEIQEKMQTMQKINDIASKKRTAQGGCIKSKNGKILMETSDILERWSEYIQELFYDERGQQPETRKPIEGPPILKAEVQKTINDMKNGEVVPVVVVVVVVVVVVVVVVTVVVVVVVVVVVVVVVVVVVVVVAAVVVIIVAVVVIVV
;
A
#
# COMPACT_ATOMS: atom_id res chain seq x y z
N MET A 1 -17.36 43.21 -37.03
CA MET A 1 -16.26 43.88 -36.33
C MET A 1 -16.09 43.48 -34.86
N CYS A 2 -17.02 43.69 -33.92
CA CYS A 2 -16.77 43.31 -32.50
C CYS A 2 -16.84 41.79 -32.23
N ASN A 3 -17.68 41.06 -32.98
CA ASN A 3 -17.82 39.62 -32.80
C ASN A 3 -16.65 38.82 -33.39
N GLU A 4 -16.08 39.26 -34.51
CA GLU A 4 -14.93 38.58 -35.16
C GLU A 4 -13.69 38.62 -34.28
N ALA A 5 -13.35 39.77 -33.69
CA ALA A 5 -12.22 39.89 -32.77
C ALA A 5 -12.39 39.04 -31.51
N LYS A 6 -13.62 38.87 -31.04
CA LYS A 6 -13.95 37.99 -29.91
C LYS A 6 -13.81 36.51 -30.28
N GLU A 7 -14.27 36.12 -31.46
CA GLU A 7 -14.15 34.75 -31.96
C GLU A 7 -12.69 34.37 -32.22
N GLU A 8 -11.88 35.27 -32.80
CA GLU A 8 -10.44 35.07 -32.97
C GLU A 8 -9.72 34.89 -31.64
N TRP A 9 -10.07 35.68 -30.63
CA TRP A 9 -9.50 35.54 -29.29
C TRP A 9 -9.87 34.21 -28.63
N ILE A 10 -11.14 33.82 -28.69
CA ILE A 10 -11.61 32.54 -28.13
C ILE A 10 -10.92 31.37 -28.84
N ASN A 11 -10.83 31.42 -30.17
CA ASN A 11 -10.20 30.35 -30.94
C ASN A 11 -8.69 30.25 -30.67
N GLY A 12 -8.02 31.39 -30.47
CA GLY A 12 -6.63 31.44 -30.03
C GLY A 12 -6.41 30.78 -28.67
N GLN A 13 -7.27 31.07 -27.70
CA GLN A 13 -7.22 30.45 -26.36
C GLN A 13 -7.50 28.94 -26.42
N CYS A 14 -8.50 28.51 -27.19
CA CYS A 14 -8.80 27.09 -27.39
C CYS A 14 -7.61 26.32 -27.98
N LYS A 15 -6.92 26.91 -28.97
CA LYS A 15 -5.75 26.30 -29.60
C LYS A 15 -4.59 26.14 -28.62
N GLU A 16 -4.31 27.16 -27.82
CA GLU A 16 -3.24 27.12 -26.82
C GLU A 16 -3.50 26.04 -25.74
N ILE A 17 -4.74 25.92 -25.27
CA ILE A 17 -5.14 24.89 -24.30
C ILE A 17 -5.01 23.49 -24.92
N GLN A 18 -5.42 23.32 -26.18
CA GLN A 18 -5.34 22.04 -26.89
C GLN A 18 -3.87 21.59 -27.06
N GLU A 19 -2.97 22.49 -27.43
CA GLU A 19 -1.54 22.18 -27.59
C GLU A 19 -0.88 21.80 -26.25
N LYS A 20 -1.20 22.53 -25.18
CA LYS A 20 -0.73 22.20 -23.81
C LYS A 20 -1.25 20.84 -23.33
N MET A 21 -2.52 20.54 -23.58
CA MET A 21 -3.13 19.27 -23.21
C MET A 21 -2.52 18.08 -23.95
N GLN A 22 -2.30 18.20 -25.26
CA GLN A 22 -1.64 17.17 -26.07
C GLN A 22 -0.19 16.93 -25.62
N THR A 23 0.53 18.00 -25.25
CA THR A 23 1.90 17.91 -24.74
C THR A 23 1.94 17.19 -23.40
N MET A 24 1.03 17.52 -22.47
CA MET A 24 0.91 16.82 -21.19
C MET A 24 0.56 15.33 -21.36
N GLN A 25 -0.35 14.99 -22.28
CA GLN A 25 -0.67 13.59 -22.58
C GLN A 25 0.56 12.83 -23.09
N LYS A 26 1.32 13.40 -24.03
CA LYS A 26 2.56 12.78 -24.53
C LYS A 26 3.61 12.61 -23.43
N ILE A 27 3.78 13.60 -22.55
CA ILE A 27 4.67 13.50 -21.40
C ILE A 27 4.21 12.38 -20.46
N ASN A 28 2.92 12.27 -20.19
CA ASN A 28 2.37 11.19 -19.36
C ASN A 28 2.53 9.82 -20.02
N ASP A 29 2.36 9.68 -21.33
CA ASP A 29 2.58 8.39 -22.02
C ASP A 29 4.05 7.96 -21.96
N ILE A 30 4.98 8.90 -22.12
CA ILE A 30 6.42 8.64 -22.03
C ILE A 30 6.83 8.35 -20.56
N ALA A 31 6.28 9.09 -19.60
CA ALA A 31 6.57 8.93 -18.19
C ALA A 31 5.94 7.66 -17.59
N SER A 32 4.72 7.31 -18.01
CA SER A 32 3.99 6.13 -17.53
C SER A 32 4.60 4.83 -18.05
N LYS A 33 5.20 4.83 -19.25
CA LYS A 33 5.97 3.67 -19.76
C LYS A 33 7.22 3.35 -18.94
N LYS A 34 7.73 4.29 -18.13
CA LYS A 34 8.90 4.07 -17.26
C LYS A 34 8.55 3.65 -15.83
N ARG A 35 7.27 3.61 -15.48
CA ARG A 35 6.81 3.14 -14.16
C ARG A 35 6.01 1.84 -14.27
N THR A 36 6.48 0.88 -15.06
CA THR A 36 6.27 -0.50 -14.62
C THR A 36 7.03 -0.65 -13.32
N ALA A 37 6.28 -0.68 -12.21
CA ALA A 37 6.82 -1.05 -10.93
C ALA A 37 7.69 -2.29 -11.14
N GLN A 38 9.00 -2.17 -10.91
CA GLN A 38 9.81 -3.33 -10.56
C GLN A 38 9.30 -3.79 -9.20
N GLY A 39 8.10 -4.37 -9.18
CA GLY A 39 7.50 -4.95 -8.01
C GLY A 39 8.36 -6.14 -7.63
N GLY A 40 9.10 -5.99 -6.53
CA GLY A 40 9.37 -7.01 -5.51
C GLY A 40 9.74 -8.43 -5.94
N CYS A 41 10.26 -8.63 -7.14
CA CYS A 41 10.68 -9.94 -7.61
C CYS A 41 11.97 -10.31 -6.86
N ILE A 42 11.87 -11.24 -5.92
CA ILE A 42 13.04 -11.80 -5.23
C ILE A 42 13.69 -12.80 -6.19
N LYS A 43 14.99 -12.61 -6.40
CA LYS A 43 15.79 -13.49 -7.26
C LYS A 43 16.61 -14.45 -6.39
N SER A 44 16.66 -15.70 -6.83
CA SER A 44 17.64 -16.67 -6.37
C SER A 44 19.06 -16.19 -6.67
N LYS A 45 20.06 -16.78 -5.99
CA LYS A 45 21.49 -16.49 -6.21
C LYS A 45 21.92 -16.65 -7.67
N ASN A 46 21.25 -17.54 -8.41
CA ASN A 46 21.48 -17.79 -9.84
C ASN A 46 20.70 -16.86 -10.78
N GLY A 47 20.07 -15.80 -10.26
CA GLY A 47 19.31 -14.82 -11.04
C GLY A 47 17.91 -15.27 -11.48
N LYS A 48 17.48 -16.50 -11.13
CA LYS A 48 16.11 -16.99 -11.36
C LYS A 48 15.12 -16.26 -10.47
N ILE A 49 13.98 -15.87 -11.02
CA ILE A 49 12.88 -15.25 -10.27
C ILE A 49 12.19 -16.32 -9.42
N LEU A 50 12.09 -16.07 -8.11
CA LEU A 50 11.41 -16.94 -7.17
C LEU A 50 9.95 -16.51 -7.05
N MET A 51 9.04 -17.46 -7.30
CA MET A 51 7.59 -17.23 -7.25
C MET A 51 6.94 -17.97 -6.07
N GLU A 52 7.55 -19.05 -5.60
CA GLU A 52 7.02 -19.85 -4.51
C GLU A 52 7.40 -19.23 -3.16
N THR A 53 6.46 -19.23 -2.22
CA THR A 53 6.66 -18.63 -0.89
C THR A 53 7.76 -19.35 -0.10
N SER A 54 7.86 -20.67 -0.21
CA SER A 54 8.94 -21.46 0.41
C SER A 54 10.32 -21.01 -0.06
N ASP A 55 10.50 -20.89 -1.37
CA ASP A 55 11.77 -20.50 -1.98
C ASP A 55 12.17 -19.08 -1.59
N ILE A 56 11.19 -18.19 -1.47
CA ILE A 56 11.41 -16.81 -1.02
C ILE A 56 11.89 -16.80 0.44
N LEU A 57 11.25 -17.58 1.32
CA LEU A 57 11.64 -17.66 2.73
C LEU A 57 13.04 -18.26 2.89
N GLU A 58 13.35 -19.31 2.13
CA GLU A 58 14.68 -19.92 2.09
C GLU A 58 15.72 -18.90 1.63
N ARG A 59 15.44 -18.16 0.56
CA ARG A 59 16.33 -17.12 0.04
C ARG A 59 16.59 -15.99 1.05
N TRP A 60 15.59 -15.61 1.84
CA TRP A 60 15.75 -14.64 2.94
C TRP A 60 16.60 -15.22 4.07
N SER A 61 16.38 -16.48 4.44
CA SER A 61 17.18 -17.17 5.46
C SER A 61 18.65 -17.25 5.05
N GLU A 62 18.93 -17.68 3.83
CA GLU A 62 20.29 -17.69 3.26
C GLU A 62 20.92 -16.30 3.27
N TYR A 63 20.18 -15.26 2.86
CA TYR A 63 20.68 -13.89 2.83
C TYR A 63 21.10 -13.40 4.23
N ILE A 64 20.27 -13.65 5.24
CA ILE A 64 20.54 -13.24 6.62
C ILE A 64 21.75 -14.02 7.16
N GLN A 65 21.82 -15.33 6.89
CA GLN A 65 22.96 -16.14 7.29
C GLN A 65 24.25 -15.63 6.66
N GLU A 66 24.30 -15.35 5.35
CA GLU A 66 25.47 -14.78 4.68
C GLU A 66 25.84 -13.39 5.24
N LEU A 67 24.83 -12.55 5.54
CA LEU A 67 25.05 -11.19 6.01
C LEU A 67 25.63 -11.13 7.42
N PHE A 68 25.22 -12.06 8.28
CA PHE A 68 25.64 -12.13 9.69
C PHE A 68 26.58 -13.30 9.97
N TYR A 69 27.12 -13.94 8.94
CA TYR A 69 28.14 -14.96 9.10
C TYR A 69 29.42 -14.29 9.59
N ASP A 70 29.72 -14.50 10.87
CA ASP A 70 30.90 -13.93 11.53
C ASP A 70 31.97 -15.00 11.71
N GLU A 71 33.02 -14.95 10.88
CA GLU A 71 34.21 -15.81 11.00
C GLU A 71 35.23 -15.28 12.01
N ARG A 72 34.99 -14.10 12.60
CA ARG A 72 35.83 -13.59 13.68
C ARG A 72 35.57 -14.51 14.87
N GLY A 73 36.61 -15.20 15.37
CA GLY A 73 36.50 -16.18 16.45
C GLY A 73 35.94 -15.62 17.77
N GLN A 74 36.61 -15.86 18.90
CA GLN A 74 36.12 -15.32 20.16
C GLN A 74 35.99 -13.79 20.07
N GLN A 75 34.80 -13.26 20.37
CA GLN A 75 34.56 -11.81 20.41
C GLN A 75 35.69 -11.17 21.22
N PRO A 76 36.37 -10.14 20.69
CA PRO A 76 37.40 -9.45 21.45
C PRO A 76 36.76 -8.99 22.76
N GLU A 77 37.41 -9.26 23.90
CA GLU A 77 36.99 -8.69 25.18
C GLU A 77 36.76 -7.20 24.94
N THR A 78 35.51 -6.75 25.14
CA THR A 78 35.14 -5.36 24.95
C THR A 78 36.10 -4.54 25.79
N ARG A 79 37.03 -3.83 25.13
CA ARG A 79 37.94 -2.91 25.81
C ARG A 79 37.05 -2.03 26.70
N LYS A 80 37.44 -1.94 27.97
CA LYS A 80 36.77 -1.13 29.01
C LYS A 80 36.20 0.13 28.37
N PRO A 81 34.97 0.54 28.73
CA PRO A 81 34.29 1.65 28.09
C PRO A 81 35.25 2.82 28.03
N ILE A 82 35.67 3.16 26.81
CA ILE A 82 36.44 4.35 26.56
C ILE A 82 35.45 5.45 26.87
N GLU A 83 35.64 6.10 28.02
CA GLU A 83 34.80 7.19 28.47
C GLU A 83 34.95 8.30 27.44
N GLY A 84 33.94 8.44 26.59
CA GLY A 84 33.90 9.45 25.56
C GLY A 84 33.88 10.85 26.17
N PRO A 85 34.06 11.90 25.36
CA PRO A 85 33.91 13.27 25.83
C PRO A 85 32.57 13.42 26.58
N PRO A 86 32.54 14.14 27.72
CA PRO A 86 31.32 14.34 28.47
C PRO A 86 30.28 15.05 27.59
N ILE A 87 29.09 14.46 27.46
CA ILE A 87 27.98 15.05 26.73
C ILE A 87 27.71 16.46 27.27
N LEU A 88 27.79 17.48 26.40
CA LEU A 88 27.55 18.85 26.82
C LEU A 88 26.05 19.11 26.97
N LYS A 89 25.68 19.89 28.01
CA LYS A 89 24.30 20.36 28.20
C LYS A 89 23.76 21.08 26.96
N ALA A 90 24.62 21.76 26.21
CA ALA A 90 24.25 22.46 24.98
C ALA A 90 23.77 21.50 23.87
N GLU A 91 24.39 20.32 23.74
CA GLU A 91 23.97 19.31 22.75
C GLU A 91 22.61 18.75 23.11
N VAL A 92 22.41 18.38 24.38
CA VAL A 92 21.14 17.86 24.89
C VAL A 92 20.03 18.90 24.73
N GLN A 93 20.32 20.16 25.03
CA GLN A 93 19.32 21.23 24.93
C GLN A 93 18.97 21.57 23.48
N LYS A 94 19.93 21.45 22.56
CA LYS A 94 19.67 21.54 21.12
C LYS A 94 18.75 20.41 20.67
N THR A 95 19.06 19.16 21.02
CA THR A 95 18.21 18.00 20.68
C THR A 95 16.79 18.12 21.25
N ILE A 96 16.64 18.60 22.48
CA ILE A 96 15.32 18.84 23.10
C ILE A 96 14.55 19.93 22.35
N ASN A 97 15.21 21.01 21.93
CA ASN A 97 14.57 22.07 21.15
C ASN A 97 14.19 21.60 19.74
N ASP A 98 15.05 20.81 19.10
CA ASP A 98 14.78 20.21 17.78
C ASP A 98 13.58 19.24 17.85
N MET A 99 13.47 18.46 18.94
CA MET A 99 12.30 17.61 19.21
C MET A 99 11.03 18.42 19.51
N LYS A 100 11.14 19.56 20.21
CA LYS A 100 10.00 20.45 20.50
C LYS A 100 9.47 21.18 19.28
N ASN A 101 10.34 21.52 18.33
CA ASN A 101 9.95 22.18 17.09
C ASN A 101 9.32 21.24 16.06
N GLY A 102 9.16 19.95 16.38
CA GLY A 102 8.36 19.01 15.58
C GLY A 102 8.98 18.59 14.25
N GLU A 103 10.26 18.91 14.01
CA GLU A 103 10.95 18.57 12.77
C GLU A 103 11.25 17.06 12.65
N VAL A 104 11.16 16.33 13.78
CA VAL A 104 11.41 14.88 13.87
C VAL A 104 10.23 14.17 14.50
N VAL A 105 9.30 13.68 13.67
CA VAL A 105 8.34 12.66 14.10
C VAL A 105 9.12 11.36 14.29
N PRO A 106 9.08 10.73 15.48
CA PRO A 106 9.77 9.47 15.69
C PRO A 106 9.25 8.44 14.69
N VAL A 107 10.15 7.74 13.99
CA VAL A 107 9.79 6.68 13.02
C VAL A 107 8.80 5.69 13.64
N VAL A 108 8.96 5.39 14.94
CA VAL A 108 8.05 4.55 15.71
C VAL A 108 6.60 5.06 15.69
N VAL A 109 6.38 6.37 15.84
CA VAL A 109 5.03 6.97 15.82
C VAL A 109 4.41 6.83 14.43
N VAL A 110 5.18 7.09 13.37
CA VAL A 110 4.69 6.92 11.98
C VAL A 110 4.31 5.47 11.72
N VAL A 111 5.16 4.51 12.13
CA VAL A 111 4.90 3.08 11.98
C VAL A 111 3.64 2.68 12.76
N VAL A 112 3.48 3.12 14.01
CA VAL A 112 2.30 2.81 14.83
C VAL A 112 1.03 3.37 14.17
N VAL A 113 1.05 4.62 13.70
CA VAL A 113 -0.11 5.22 13.03
C VAL A 113 -0.47 4.44 11.76
N VAL A 114 0.51 4.10 10.93
CA VAL A 114 0.27 3.31 9.71
C VAL A 114 -0.30 1.94 10.05
N VAL A 115 0.25 1.23 11.03
CA VAL A 115 -0.25 -0.08 11.47
C VAL A 115 -1.68 0.03 11.97
N VAL A 116 -1.99 1.03 12.81
CA VAL A 116 -3.35 1.24 13.32
C VAL A 116 -4.33 1.51 12.18
N VAL A 117 -3.96 2.38 11.22
CA VAL A 117 -4.81 2.67 10.06
C VAL A 117 -5.06 1.42 9.23
N VAL A 118 -4.02 0.62 8.96
CA VAL A 118 -4.15 -0.64 8.21
C VAL A 118 -5.05 -1.62 8.94
N VAL A 119 -4.87 -1.81 10.25
CA VAL A 119 -5.71 -2.69 11.06
C VAL A 119 -7.16 -2.24 11.02
N VAL A 120 -7.44 -0.95 11.20
CA VAL A 120 -8.80 -0.40 11.13
C VAL A 120 -9.41 -0.66 9.75
N VAL A 121 -8.70 -0.37 8.66
CA VAL A 121 -9.19 -0.62 7.30
C VAL A 121 -9.51 -2.09 7.09
N VAL A 122 -8.61 -3.00 7.49
CA VAL A 122 -8.82 -4.45 7.36
C VAL A 122 -10.05 -4.89 8.15
N THR A 123 -10.21 -4.45 9.40
CA THR A 123 -11.38 -4.80 10.21
C THR A 123 -12.68 -4.31 9.59
N VAL A 124 -12.71 -3.08 9.07
CA VAL A 124 -13.89 -2.54 8.38
C VAL A 124 -14.22 -3.35 7.14
N VAL A 125 -13.23 -3.68 6.31
CA VAL A 125 -13.44 -4.50 5.10
C VAL A 125 -13.99 -5.87 5.47
N VAL A 126 -13.43 -6.54 6.48
CA VAL A 126 -13.92 -7.85 6.95
C VAL A 126 -15.37 -7.75 7.41
N VAL A 127 -15.73 -6.74 8.21
CA VAL A 127 -17.11 -6.52 8.66
C VAL A 127 -18.05 -6.33 7.48
N VAL A 128 -17.67 -5.50 6.49
CA VAL A 128 -18.50 -5.28 5.29
C VAL A 128 -18.70 -6.59 4.52
N VAL A 129 -17.64 -7.37 4.31
CA VAL A 129 -17.74 -8.66 3.61
C VAL A 129 -18.67 -9.62 4.37
N VAL A 130 -18.54 -9.72 5.69
CA VAL A 130 -19.41 -10.56 6.51
C VAL A 130 -20.87 -10.13 6.39
N VAL A 131 -21.15 -8.83 6.47
CA VAL A 131 -22.52 -8.30 6.31
C VAL A 131 -23.09 -8.65 4.94
N VAL A 132 -22.31 -8.45 3.87
CA VAL A 132 -22.74 -8.81 2.51
C VAL A 132 -23.04 -10.30 2.39
N VAL A 133 -22.17 -11.17 2.92
CA VAL A 133 -22.38 -12.62 2.90
C VAL A 133 -23.67 -12.99 3.65
N VAL A 134 -23.89 -12.42 4.84
CA VAL A 134 -25.12 -12.67 5.61
C VAL A 134 -26.36 -12.24 4.83
N VAL A 135 -26.34 -11.05 4.23
CA VAL A 135 -27.47 -10.56 3.42
C VAL A 135 -27.74 -11.49 2.24
N VAL A 136 -26.70 -11.91 1.52
CA VAL A 136 -26.84 -12.85 0.40
C VAL A 136 -27.46 -14.16 0.88
N VAL A 137 -26.96 -14.75 1.96
CA VAL A 137 -27.49 -16.00 2.53
C VAL A 137 -28.97 -15.84 2.90
N VAL A 138 -29.35 -14.75 3.56
CA VAL A 138 -30.75 -14.48 3.91
C VAL A 138 -31.62 -14.40 2.67
N VAL A 139 -31.18 -13.67 1.63
CA VAL A 139 -31.92 -13.56 0.37
C VAL A 139 -32.08 -14.93 -0.29
N VAL A 140 -31.02 -15.74 -0.37
CA VAL A 140 -31.10 -17.10 -0.92
C VAL A 140 -32.09 -17.96 -0.15
N VAL A 141 -32.05 -17.93 1.19
CA VAL A 141 -32.98 -18.68 2.03
C VAL A 141 -34.42 -18.26 1.77
N VAL A 142 -34.71 -16.95 1.71
CA VAL A 142 -36.05 -16.44 1.41
C VAL A 142 -36.55 -16.89 0.04
N VAL A 143 -35.70 -16.82 -0.99
CA VAL A 143 -36.04 -17.26 -2.35
C VAL A 143 -36.32 -18.76 -2.39
N VAL A 144 -35.49 -19.58 -1.73
CA VAL A 144 -35.68 -21.04 -1.67
C VAL A 144 -36.99 -21.38 -0.95
N VAL A 145 -37.25 -20.76 0.21
CA VAL A 145 -38.50 -20.97 0.94
C VAL A 145 -39.72 -20.58 0.10
N ALA A 146 -39.66 -19.43 -0.59
CA ALA A 146 -40.76 -19.00 -1.47
C ALA A 146 -40.99 -20.00 -2.62
N ALA A 147 -39.91 -20.50 -3.26
CA ALA A 147 -40.01 -21.50 -4.32
C ALA A 147 -40.62 -22.82 -3.81
N VAL A 148 -40.21 -23.30 -2.63
CA VAL A 148 -40.77 -24.50 -2.01
C VAL A 148 -42.27 -24.32 -1.72
N VAL A 149 -42.68 -23.18 -1.18
CA VAL A 149 -44.10 -22.88 -0.94
C VAL A 149 -44.90 -22.91 -2.24
N VAL A 150 -44.40 -22.29 -3.32
CA VAL A 150 -45.06 -22.31 -4.63
C VAL A 150 -45.20 -23.73 -5.16
N ILE A 151 -44.16 -24.56 -5.04
CA ILE A 151 -44.20 -25.97 -5.45
C ILE A 151 -45.25 -26.75 -4.64
N ILE A 152 -45.29 -26.58 -3.32
CA ILE A 152 -46.28 -27.25 -2.45
C ILE A 152 -47.70 -26.86 -2.86
N VAL A 153 -47.98 -25.57 -3.05
CA VAL A 153 -49.30 -25.07 -3.46
C VAL A 153 -49.70 -25.66 -4.83
N ALA A 154 -48.77 -25.67 -5.80
CA ALA A 154 -49.03 -26.25 -7.12
C ALA A 154 -49.38 -27.75 -7.03
N VAL A 155 -48.64 -28.52 -6.22
CA VAL A 155 -48.92 -29.95 -6.00
C VAL A 155 -50.29 -30.15 -5.35
N VAL A 156 -50.65 -29.35 -4.33
CA VAL A 156 -51.97 -29.43 -3.67
C VAL A 156 -53.10 -29.15 -4.66
N VAL A 157 -52.96 -28.13 -5.51
CA VAL A 157 -53.96 -27.77 -6.53
C VAL A 157 -54.12 -28.85 -7.61
N ILE A 158 -53.06 -29.59 -7.95
CA ILE A 158 -53.14 -30.70 -8.93
C ILE A 158 -53.83 -31.94 -8.34
N VAL A 159 -53.73 -32.14 -7.02
CA VAL A 159 -54.22 -33.36 -6.34
C VAL A 159 -55.68 -33.23 -5.86
N VAL A 160 -56.20 -32.01 -5.70
CA VAL A 160 -57.60 -31.70 -5.31
C VAL A 160 -58.48 -31.48 -6.52
#